data_AF-A0A1F7VAT5-F1
#
_entry.id   AF-A0A1F7VAT5-F1
#
_cell.length_a   1.000
_cell.length_b   1.000
_cell.length_c   1.000
_cell.angle_alpha   90.00
_cell.angle_beta   90.00
_cell.angle_gamma   90.00
#
_symmetry.space_group_name_H-M   'P 1'
#
loop_
_entity.id
_entity.type
_entity.pdbx_description
1 polymer ?
#
loop_
_entity_poly.entity_id
_entity_poly.type
_entity_poly.pdbx_seq_one_letter_code
_entity_poly.pdbx_strand_id
1 'polypeptide(L)'
;MMRAVKVAVIIILPIAILFGLGLLLSRPSNDDVQEPASISRGETKSDNGGGDVTVMADFVERSGKLVFNVYIDTHTVDLSYFNPRGQVSLEGNDGAMVAPERAESSGSGHHLEFTLYFPKVEGSVRLVVRDLAGVPRREIIWPR
;
A
#
# COMPACT_ATOMS: atom_id res chain seq x y z
N MET A 1 71.69 29.57 -52.40
CA MET A 1 70.76 30.20 -51.43
C MET A 1 69.87 31.18 -52.19
N MET A 2 68.64 31.38 -51.71
CA MET A 2 67.51 32.17 -52.23
C MET A 2 66.52 31.45 -53.15
N ARG A 3 65.27 31.44 -52.66
CA ARG A 3 64.05 30.81 -53.16
C ARG A 3 63.12 31.88 -53.76
N ALA A 4 62.10 31.36 -54.47
CA ALA A 4 60.75 31.90 -54.65
C ALA A 4 60.57 32.83 -55.88
N VAL A 5 59.46 32.87 -56.60
CA VAL A 5 58.10 32.30 -56.47
C VAL A 5 57.58 32.04 -57.90
N LYS A 6 56.89 30.92 -58.17
CA LYS A 6 55.96 30.82 -59.30
C LYS A 6 54.55 30.83 -58.72
N VAL A 7 53.79 31.89 -59.01
CA VAL A 7 52.35 31.95 -58.72
C VAL A 7 51.62 31.31 -59.89
N ALA A 8 50.82 30.28 -59.60
CA ALA A 8 49.79 29.81 -60.51
C ALA A 8 48.52 29.58 -59.68
N VAL A 9 47.53 30.41 -59.97
CA VAL A 9 46.15 30.30 -59.48
C VAL A 9 45.52 29.09 -60.16
N ILE A 10 44.94 28.17 -59.39
CA ILE A 10 44.09 27.10 -59.92
C ILE A 10 42.75 27.13 -59.20
N ILE A 11 41.73 27.18 -60.05
CA ILE A 11 40.30 27.35 -59.84
C ILE A 11 39.71 26.07 -59.22
N ILE A 12 38.86 26.20 -58.20
CA ILE A 12 37.89 25.14 -57.86
C ILE A 12 36.52 25.78 -57.57
N LEU A 13 35.60 25.57 -58.51
CA LEU A 13 34.15 25.48 -58.32
C LEU A 13 33.74 24.20 -59.08
N PRO A 14 32.55 23.60 -58.91
CA PRO A 14 31.51 23.69 -57.87
C PRO A 14 31.02 22.29 -57.42
N ILE A 15 29.86 22.22 -56.74
CA ILE A 15 28.75 21.23 -56.89
C ILE A 15 28.28 20.59 -55.58
N ALA A 16 27.01 20.87 -55.28
CA ALA A 16 26.20 20.33 -54.20
C ALA A 16 25.68 18.91 -54.51
N ILE A 17 25.66 18.01 -53.52
CA ILE A 17 24.80 16.80 -53.47
C ILE A 17 24.55 16.49 -51.96
N LEU A 18 23.38 16.81 -51.39
CA LEU A 18 22.21 15.92 -51.23
C LEU A 18 22.53 14.55 -50.60
N PHE A 19 22.54 14.45 -49.26
CA PHE A 19 22.30 13.18 -48.55
C PHE A 19 21.80 13.42 -47.12
N GLY A 20 20.66 12.83 -46.75
CA GLY A 20 20.32 12.55 -45.36
C GLY A 20 19.04 13.18 -44.79
N LEU A 21 17.89 12.99 -45.43
CA LEU A 21 16.58 13.04 -44.78
C LEU A 21 16.52 11.92 -43.73
N GLY A 22 16.87 12.24 -42.48
CA GLY A 22 16.98 11.25 -41.41
C GLY A 22 16.86 11.89 -40.04
N LEU A 23 15.65 12.30 -39.67
CA LEU A 23 15.26 12.54 -38.28
C LEU A 23 13.76 12.33 -38.18
N LEU A 24 13.37 11.06 -38.31
CA LEU A 24 12.10 10.56 -37.81
C LEU A 24 12.05 10.89 -36.31
N LEU A 25 10.97 11.55 -35.90
CA LEU A 25 10.66 11.88 -34.53
C LEU A 25 10.42 10.59 -33.73
N SER A 26 11.49 9.97 -33.22
CA SER A 26 11.38 9.06 -32.08
C SER A 26 11.02 9.90 -30.86
N ARG A 27 9.74 10.20 -30.70
CA ARG A 27 9.21 10.57 -29.39
C ARG A 27 9.37 9.31 -28.52
N PRO A 28 10.16 9.35 -27.44
CA PRO A 28 10.03 8.29 -26.45
C PRO A 28 8.57 8.34 -25.98
N SER A 29 7.83 7.26 -26.25
CA SER A 29 6.61 7.00 -25.52
C SER A 29 7.03 6.94 -24.07
N ASN A 30 6.67 7.96 -23.30
CA ASN A 30 6.63 7.85 -21.85
C ASN A 30 5.50 6.85 -21.58
N ASP A 31 5.80 5.57 -21.74
CA ASP A 31 5.08 4.52 -21.06
C ASP A 31 5.29 4.82 -19.58
N ASP A 32 4.34 5.53 -18.99
CA ASP A 32 4.18 5.62 -17.55
C ASP A 32 3.99 4.19 -17.06
N VAL A 33 5.12 3.49 -16.83
CA VAL A 33 5.17 2.27 -16.06
C VAL A 33 4.78 2.69 -14.66
N GLN A 34 3.48 2.67 -14.40
CA GLN A 34 2.90 2.90 -13.09
C GLN A 34 3.56 1.89 -12.15
N GLU A 35 4.49 2.40 -11.33
CA GLU A 35 5.21 1.62 -10.34
C GLU A 35 4.19 0.83 -9.52
N PRO A 36 4.36 -0.49 -9.36
CA PRO A 36 3.40 -1.28 -8.60
C PRO A 36 3.30 -0.66 -7.20
N ALA A 37 2.10 -0.25 -6.81
CA ALA A 37 1.85 0.36 -5.52
C ALA A 37 2.51 -0.49 -4.43
N SER A 38 3.41 0.11 -3.64
CA SER A 38 4.14 -0.59 -2.59
C SER A 38 3.14 -1.20 -1.60
N ILE A 39 3.04 -2.54 -1.60
CA ILE A 39 2.20 -3.26 -0.66
C ILE A 39 2.97 -3.35 0.65
N SER A 40 2.68 -2.46 1.59
CA SER A 40 3.18 -2.59 2.97
C SER A 40 2.29 -3.56 3.75
N ARG A 41 2.87 -4.50 4.48
CA ARG A 41 2.14 -5.50 5.28
C ARG A 41 2.60 -5.45 6.74
N GLY A 42 1.65 -5.47 7.67
CA GLY A 42 1.91 -5.71 9.09
C GLY A 42 1.99 -7.20 9.40
N GLU A 43 2.89 -7.58 10.30
CA GLU A 43 2.98 -8.96 10.80
C GLU A 43 1.68 -9.36 11.52
N THR A 44 1.33 -10.64 11.48
CA THR A 44 0.22 -11.16 12.29
C THR A 44 0.56 -11.05 13.77
N LYS A 45 -0.34 -10.45 14.56
CA LYS A 45 -0.19 -10.28 16.02
C LYS A 45 -1.44 -10.77 16.75
N SER A 46 -1.29 -11.10 18.03
CA SER A 46 -2.37 -11.51 18.93
C SER A 46 -2.53 -10.51 20.08
N ASP A 47 -3.74 -10.42 20.64
CA ASP A 47 -4.03 -9.72 21.91
C ASP A 47 -3.56 -10.49 23.16
N ASN A 48 -2.99 -11.69 22.99
CA ASN A 48 -2.63 -12.65 24.04
C ASN A 48 -3.81 -13.27 24.79
N GLY A 49 -5.03 -13.09 24.28
CA GLY A 49 -6.24 -13.68 24.82
C GLY A 49 -6.78 -13.02 26.11
N GLY A 50 -8.05 -13.29 26.37
CA GLY A 50 -8.78 -12.84 27.55
C GLY A 50 -10.25 -13.28 27.48
N GLY A 51 -10.87 -13.58 28.63
CA GLY A 51 -12.28 -14.04 28.66
C GLY A 51 -12.56 -15.24 27.75
N ASP A 52 -11.64 -16.21 27.67
CA ASP A 52 -11.71 -17.40 26.80
C ASP A 52 -11.82 -17.12 25.29
N VAL A 53 -11.33 -15.95 24.85
CA VAL A 53 -11.27 -15.56 23.44
C VAL A 53 -9.88 -15.03 23.12
N THR A 54 -9.34 -15.43 21.97
CA THR A 54 -8.12 -14.86 21.39
C THR A 54 -8.46 -14.07 20.14
N VAL A 55 -7.90 -12.87 20.02
CA VAL A 55 -7.99 -12.06 18.79
C VAL A 55 -6.61 -12.06 18.13
N MET A 56 -6.58 -12.35 16.84
CA MET A 56 -5.41 -12.21 15.98
C MET A 56 -5.75 -11.30 14.82
N ALA A 57 -4.77 -10.54 14.34
CA ALA A 57 -4.96 -9.73 13.15
C ALA A 57 -3.64 -9.50 12.41
N ASP A 58 -3.75 -9.25 11.12
CA ASP A 58 -2.73 -8.66 10.26
C ASP A 58 -3.36 -7.58 9.39
N PHE A 59 -2.52 -6.81 8.69
CA PHE A 59 -3.02 -5.87 7.70
C PHE A 59 -2.14 -5.74 6.48
N VAL A 60 -2.74 -5.29 5.39
CA VAL A 60 -2.05 -4.81 4.20
C VAL A 60 -2.49 -3.39 3.87
N GLU A 61 -1.54 -2.57 3.45
CA GLU A 61 -1.81 -1.28 2.83
C GLU A 61 -1.98 -1.50 1.32
N ARG A 62 -3.15 -1.13 0.80
CA ARG A 62 -3.47 -1.26 -0.62
C ARG A 62 -4.28 -0.07 -1.07
N SER A 63 -3.80 0.62 -2.12
CA SER A 63 -4.52 1.73 -2.76
C SER A 63 -4.96 2.82 -1.77
N GLY A 64 -4.09 3.18 -0.82
CA GLY A 64 -4.38 4.20 0.20
C GLY A 64 -5.39 3.78 1.26
N LYS A 65 -5.60 2.47 1.45
CA LYS A 65 -6.45 1.90 2.51
C LYS A 65 -5.65 0.93 3.37
N LEU A 66 -6.04 0.81 4.63
CA LEU A 66 -5.60 -0.27 5.51
C LEU A 66 -6.66 -1.36 5.50
N VAL A 67 -6.28 -2.55 5.06
CA VAL A 67 -7.15 -3.71 5.00
C VAL A 67 -6.68 -4.69 6.06
N PHE A 68 -7.49 -4.88 7.09
CA PHE A 68 -7.20 -5.78 8.21
C PHE A 68 -7.89 -7.12 7.98
N ASN A 69 -7.17 -8.22 8.17
CA ASN A 69 -7.76 -9.54 8.38
C ASN A 69 -7.73 -9.82 9.88
N VAL A 70 -8.88 -10.19 10.44
CA VAL A 70 -9.03 -10.41 11.88
C VAL A 70 -9.64 -11.79 12.10
N TYR A 71 -9.08 -12.51 13.06
CA TYR A 71 -9.47 -13.84 13.47
C TYR A 71 -9.83 -13.79 14.95
N ILE A 72 -11.01 -14.28 15.30
CA ILE A 72 -11.47 -14.44 16.67
C ILE A 72 -11.74 -15.92 16.90
N ASP A 73 -10.96 -16.50 17.80
CA ASP A 73 -11.06 -17.90 18.18
C ASP A 73 -11.54 -18.03 19.62
N THR A 74 -12.53 -18.89 19.83
CA THR A 74 -13.03 -19.26 21.15
C THR A 74 -13.53 -20.70 21.17
N HIS A 75 -13.68 -21.26 22.36
CA HIS A 75 -14.29 -22.57 22.57
C HIS A 75 -15.56 -22.51 23.43
N THR A 76 -15.85 -21.37 24.04
CA THR A 76 -16.89 -21.24 25.08
C THR A 76 -17.82 -20.04 24.86
N VAL A 77 -17.42 -19.07 24.04
CA VAL A 77 -18.19 -17.83 23.84
C VAL A 77 -18.98 -17.88 22.53
N ASP A 78 -20.24 -17.50 22.60
CA ASP A 78 -21.07 -17.28 21.41
C ASP A 78 -20.75 -15.92 20.78
N LEU A 79 -20.22 -15.94 19.55
CA LEU A 79 -19.89 -14.73 18.79
C LEU A 79 -21.03 -14.26 17.87
N SER A 80 -22.22 -14.87 17.93
CA SER A 80 -23.35 -14.55 17.04
C SER A 80 -23.81 -13.09 17.10
N TYR A 81 -23.60 -12.43 18.24
CA TYR A 81 -23.93 -11.02 18.44
C TYR A 81 -22.76 -10.06 18.15
N PHE A 82 -21.56 -10.59 17.91
CA PHE A 82 -20.41 -9.75 17.64
C PHE A 82 -20.53 -9.09 16.27
N ASN A 83 -20.44 -7.77 16.24
CA ASN A 83 -20.53 -6.96 15.02
C ASN A 83 -19.19 -6.26 14.75
N PRO A 84 -18.38 -6.77 13.80
CA PRO A 84 -17.08 -6.18 13.48
C PRO A 84 -17.14 -4.68 13.14
N ARG A 85 -18.18 -4.22 12.44
CA ARG A 85 -18.30 -2.82 12.04
C ARG A 85 -18.59 -1.88 13.21
N GLY A 86 -19.27 -2.36 14.24
CA GLY A 86 -19.62 -1.57 15.43
C GLY A 86 -18.62 -1.68 16.57
N GLN A 87 -17.92 -2.82 16.66
CA GLN A 87 -17.08 -3.15 17.82
C GLN A 87 -15.59 -3.07 17.53
N VAL A 88 -15.18 -2.94 16.25
CA VAL A 88 -13.77 -2.81 15.89
C VAL A 88 -13.51 -1.43 15.29
N SER A 89 -12.40 -0.81 15.68
CA SER A 89 -12.00 0.51 15.20
C SER A 89 -10.47 0.61 15.21
N LEU A 90 -9.92 1.49 14.38
CA LEU A 90 -8.55 1.96 14.57
C LEU A 90 -8.53 3.11 15.55
N GLU A 91 -7.47 3.21 16.33
CA GLU A 91 -7.16 4.40 17.12
C GLU A 91 -5.88 5.02 16.58
N GLY A 92 -5.96 6.28 16.18
CA GLY A 92 -4.81 7.06 15.72
C GLY A 92 -3.91 7.52 16.88
N ASN A 93 -2.76 8.09 16.53
CA ASN A 93 -1.82 8.65 17.52
C ASN A 93 -2.40 9.82 18.33
N ASP A 94 -3.38 10.52 17.77
CA ASP A 94 -4.14 11.61 18.42
C ASP A 94 -5.28 11.08 19.33
N GLY A 95 -5.43 9.76 19.43
CA GLY A 95 -6.52 9.11 20.15
C GLY A 95 -7.86 9.10 19.39
N ALA A 96 -7.89 9.56 18.14
CA ALA A 96 -9.11 9.54 17.35
C ALA A 96 -9.49 8.10 16.97
N MET A 97 -10.76 7.76 17.19
CA MET A 97 -11.31 6.47 16.79
C MET A 97 -11.83 6.53 15.34
N VAL A 98 -11.32 5.66 14.49
CA VAL A 98 -11.71 5.53 13.08
C VAL A 98 -12.47 4.22 12.91
N ALA A 99 -13.75 4.31 12.52
CA ALA A 99 -14.57 3.14 12.19
C ALA A 99 -14.22 2.59 10.80
N PRO A 100 -14.42 1.29 10.54
CA PRO A 100 -14.24 0.73 9.21
C PRO A 100 -15.32 1.26 8.25
N GLU A 101 -14.92 1.58 7.03
CA GLU A 101 -15.83 1.96 5.95
C GLU A 101 -16.67 0.75 5.49
N ARG A 102 -16.05 -0.43 5.53
CA ARG A 102 -16.62 -1.71 5.12
C ARG A 102 -16.09 -2.83 6.02
N ALA A 103 -16.95 -3.81 6.26
CA ALA A 103 -16.61 -5.06 6.92
C ALA A 103 -17.19 -6.21 6.10
N GLU A 104 -16.39 -7.25 5.88
CA GLU A 104 -16.79 -8.50 5.23
C GLU A 104 -16.50 -9.62 6.22
N SER A 105 -17.52 -10.38 6.62
CA SER A 105 -17.37 -11.44 7.62
C SER A 105 -17.51 -12.81 6.98
N SER A 106 -16.67 -13.73 7.43
CA SER A 106 -16.68 -15.15 7.12
C SER A 106 -16.58 -15.97 8.40
N GLY A 107 -17.02 -17.22 8.36
CA GLY A 107 -17.12 -18.03 9.57
C GLY A 107 -18.36 -17.72 10.39
N SER A 108 -18.58 -18.51 11.43
CA SER A 108 -19.79 -18.46 12.26
C SER A 108 -19.57 -19.24 13.56
N GLY A 109 -20.33 -18.89 14.60
CA GLY A 109 -20.30 -19.59 15.88
C GLY A 109 -19.06 -19.24 16.70
N HIS A 110 -18.14 -20.18 16.87
CA HIS A 110 -16.97 -20.06 17.77
C HIS A 110 -15.66 -19.69 17.07
N HIS A 111 -15.67 -19.62 15.74
CA HIS A 111 -14.57 -19.10 14.94
C HIS A 111 -15.13 -18.03 14.01
N LEU A 112 -14.66 -16.80 14.16
CA LEU A 112 -15.11 -15.67 13.36
C LEU A 112 -13.91 -15.03 12.67
N GLU A 113 -13.97 -14.96 11.36
CA GLU A 113 -13.00 -14.26 10.52
C GLU A 113 -13.68 -13.06 9.86
N PHE A 114 -12.98 -11.95 9.74
CA PHE A 114 -13.50 -10.82 8.98
C PHE A 114 -12.41 -9.93 8.45
N THR A 115 -12.72 -9.28 7.33
CA THR A 115 -11.88 -8.27 6.71
C THR A 115 -12.48 -6.89 6.94
N LEU A 116 -11.69 -5.97 7.47
CA LEU A 116 -12.07 -4.58 7.68
C LEU A 116 -11.31 -3.65 6.74
N TYR A 117 -12.01 -2.67 6.20
CA TYR A 117 -11.44 -1.67 5.30
C TYR A 117 -11.51 -0.31 5.97
N PHE A 118 -10.34 0.26 6.23
CA PHE A 118 -10.19 1.58 6.83
C PHE A 118 -9.58 2.57 5.82
N PRO A 119 -9.86 3.87 5.97
CA PRO A 119 -9.03 4.89 5.34
C PRO A 119 -7.58 4.75 5.85
N LYS A 120 -6.63 5.32 5.12
CA LYS A 120 -5.25 5.41 5.61
C LYS A 120 -5.20 6.23 6.90
N VAL A 121 -4.45 5.71 7.87
CA VAL A 121 -4.10 6.40 9.12
C VAL A 121 -2.58 6.49 9.16
N GLU A 122 -2.06 7.66 9.56
CA GLU A 122 -0.62 7.91 9.66
C GLU A 122 -0.06 7.46 11.02
N GLY A 123 1.19 7.00 11.02
CA GLY A 123 1.89 6.55 12.22
C GLY A 123 1.46 5.18 12.73
N SER A 124 1.61 4.96 14.04
CA SER A 124 1.32 3.67 14.67
C SER A 124 -0.16 3.31 14.52
N VAL A 125 -0.42 2.05 14.19
CA VAL A 125 -1.77 1.55 13.99
C VAL A 125 -2.17 0.71 15.20
N ARG A 126 -3.20 1.15 15.92
CA ARG A 126 -3.80 0.41 17.04
C ARG A 126 -5.18 -0.09 16.62
N LEU A 127 -5.32 -1.39 16.45
CA LEU A 127 -6.62 -2.04 16.27
C LEU A 127 -7.25 -2.26 17.64
N VAL A 128 -8.45 -1.70 17.84
CA VAL A 128 -9.20 -1.79 19.10
C VAL A 128 -10.44 -2.64 18.87
N VAL A 129 -10.61 -3.68 19.69
CA VAL A 129 -11.83 -4.51 19.74
C VAL A 129 -12.52 -4.23 21.07
N ARG A 130 -13.80 -3.85 21.03
CA ARG A 130 -14.60 -3.50 22.21
C ARG A 130 -15.64 -4.55 22.54
N ASP A 131 -15.92 -4.68 23.84
CA ASP A 131 -17.03 -5.46 24.37
C ASP A 131 -17.06 -6.91 23.85
N LEU A 132 -15.92 -7.59 23.92
CA LEU A 132 -15.75 -8.97 23.46
C LEU A 132 -15.53 -9.91 24.65
N ALA A 133 -16.50 -10.79 24.90
CA ALA A 133 -16.49 -11.77 25.99
C ALA A 133 -16.29 -11.16 27.38
N GLY A 134 -17.01 -10.06 27.67
CA GLY A 134 -16.91 -9.36 28.95
C GLY A 134 -15.63 -8.53 29.13
N VAL A 135 -14.71 -8.54 28.16
CA VAL A 135 -13.54 -7.66 28.12
C VAL A 135 -13.95 -6.36 27.40
N PRO A 136 -13.95 -5.20 28.09
CA PRO A 136 -14.42 -3.94 27.49
C PRO A 136 -13.55 -3.47 26.32
N ARG A 137 -12.26 -3.81 26.35
CA ARG A 137 -11.27 -3.29 25.40
C ARG A 137 -10.09 -4.24 25.24
N ARG A 138 -9.77 -4.55 23.98
CA ARG A 138 -8.60 -5.31 23.54
C ARG A 138 -7.85 -4.51 22.48
N GLU A 139 -6.54 -4.64 22.44
CA GLU A 139 -5.69 -3.84 21.56
C GLU A 139 -4.60 -4.67 20.91
N ILE A 140 -4.35 -4.41 19.63
CA ILE A 140 -3.19 -4.91 18.91
C ILE A 140 -2.52 -3.73 18.23
N ILE A 141 -1.21 -3.57 18.45
CA ILE A 141 -0.45 -2.37 18.04
C ILE A 141 0.65 -2.75 17.06
N TRP A 142 0.73 -1.99 15.96
CA TRP A 142 1.86 -2.00 15.03
C TRP A 142 2.55 -0.64 15.03
N PRO A 143 3.82 -0.55 15.46
CA PRO A 143 4.61 0.64 15.22
C PRO A 143 4.85 0.78 13.71
N ARG A 144 4.59 1.96 13.15
CA ARG A 144 4.91 2.33 11.76
C ARG A 144 5.61 3.68 11.75
#